data_AF-Q68JS3-F1
#
_entry.id   AF-Q68JS3-F1
#
_cell.length_a   1.000
_cell.length_b   1.000
_cell.length_c   1.000
_cell.angle_alpha   90.00
_cell.angle_beta   90.00
_cell.angle_gamma   90.00
#
_symmetry.space_group_name_H-M   'P 1'
#
loop_
_entity.id
_entity.type
_entity.pdbx_description
1 polymer ?
#
loop_
_entity_poly.entity_id
_entity_poly.type
_entity_poly.pdbx_seq_one_letter_code
_entity_poly.pdbx_strand_id
1 'polypeptide(L)'
;PMYFLLGNLSCLETCYTSTILPRVLASLLTGDRTISFCGCIVQFYFFGFLAATECCLLAAMSYDRYLAIHKPLHYAALMNGRICLQLAAGSWMNGFLTTTIITCLMSQLYFCGPNEIDHFLCDFTPVIKLSCSDTSLIKLATIIFSSIDTLPTFLLTLASYVCIVSTILKIPSTTGRQKAFSTCG
;
A
#
# COMPACT_ATOMS: atom_id res chain seq x y z
N PRO A 1 20.10 1.20 3.99
CA PRO A 1 18.90 1.76 3.31
C PRO A 1 17.64 0.95 3.67
N MET A 2 17.67 -0.38 3.49
CA MET A 2 16.54 -1.27 3.82
C MET A 2 16.01 -1.13 5.26
N TYR A 3 16.87 -1.13 6.29
CA TYR A 3 16.42 -0.97 7.69
C TYR A 3 15.71 0.37 7.97
N PHE A 4 16.10 1.45 7.28
CA PHE A 4 15.44 2.74 7.43
C PHE A 4 14.03 2.71 6.84
N LEU A 5 13.84 2.10 5.67
CA LEU A 5 12.52 1.91 5.07
C LEU A 5 11.65 0.98 5.93
N LEU A 6 12.24 -0.08 6.46
CA LEU A 6 11.54 -1.03 7.34
C LEU A 6 11.06 -0.36 8.64
N GLY A 7 11.85 0.55 9.21
CA GLY A 7 11.44 1.33 10.38
C GLY A 7 10.24 2.24 10.09
N ASN A 8 10.20 2.86 8.90
CA ASN A 8 9.03 3.65 8.46
C ASN A 8 7.80 2.76 8.28
N LEU A 9 7.96 1.58 7.67
CA LEU A 9 6.88 0.59 7.49
C LEU A 9 6.31 0.12 8.84
N SER A 10 7.18 -0.26 9.79
CA SER A 10 6.75 -0.73 11.11
C SER A 10 6.02 0.35 11.90
N CYS A 11 6.46 1.61 11.78
CA CYS A 11 5.76 2.76 12.36
C CYS A 11 4.36 2.92 11.74
N LEU A 12 4.23 2.77 10.42
CA LEU A 12 2.95 2.83 9.71
C LEU A 12 2.00 1.71 10.13
N GLU A 13 2.45 0.46 10.18
CA GLU A 13 1.64 -0.69 10.61
C GLU A 13 1.17 -0.54 12.06
N THR A 14 2.02 0.01 12.93
CA THR A 14 1.66 0.30 14.32
C THR A 14 0.60 1.40 14.38
N CYS A 15 0.75 2.48 13.61
CA CYS A 15 -0.27 3.54 13.50
C CYS A 15 -1.59 3.01 12.93
N TYR A 16 -1.51 2.16 11.92
CA TYR A 16 -2.66 1.51 11.26
C TYR A 16 -3.44 0.64 12.26
N THR A 17 -2.73 -0.24 12.96
CA THR A 17 -3.34 -1.10 13.98
C THR A 17 -3.92 -0.27 15.13
N SER A 18 -3.20 0.75 15.60
CA SER A 18 -3.65 1.62 16.70
C SER A 18 -4.86 2.48 16.35
N THR A 19 -5.09 2.81 15.07
CA THR A 19 -6.26 3.60 14.65
C THR A 19 -7.49 2.76 14.33
N ILE A 20 -7.29 1.55 13.79
CA ILE A 20 -8.38 0.65 13.38
C ILE A 20 -8.85 -0.21 14.55
N LEU A 21 -7.92 -0.80 15.30
CA LEU A 21 -8.23 -1.76 16.37
C LEU A 21 -9.16 -1.20 17.46
N PRO A 22 -8.94 -0.01 18.04
CA PRO A 22 -9.84 0.50 19.09
C PRO A 22 -11.21 0.85 18.55
N ARG A 23 -11.33 1.24 17.28
CA ARG A 23 -12.62 1.57 16.66
C ARG A 23 -13.43 0.30 16.35
N VAL A 24 -12.77 -0.73 15.84
CA VAL A 24 -13.36 -2.08 15.66
C VAL A 24 -13.80 -2.66 17.01
N LEU A 25 -12.96 -2.57 18.04
CA LEU A 25 -13.30 -3.06 19.39
C LEU A 25 -14.48 -2.30 20.00
N ALA A 26 -14.48 -0.97 19.91
CA ALA A 26 -15.57 -0.15 20.44
C ALA A 26 -16.91 -0.53 19.81
N SER A 27 -16.97 -0.64 18.49
CA SER A 27 -18.21 -0.98 17.77
C SER A 27 -18.67 -2.44 18.00
N LEU A 28 -17.77 -3.37 18.35
CA LEU A 28 -18.16 -4.73 18.77
C LEU A 28 -18.70 -4.76 20.20
N LEU A 29 -18.18 -3.91 21.08
CA LEU A 29 -18.56 -3.82 22.51
C LEU A 29 -19.89 -3.11 22.75
N THR A 30 -20.17 -2.02 22.04
CA THR A 30 -21.42 -1.27 22.20
C THR A 30 -22.59 -1.85 21.41
N GLY A 31 -22.34 -2.72 20.43
CA GLY A 31 -23.37 -3.24 19.52
C GLY A 31 -23.97 -2.18 18.58
N ASP A 32 -23.59 -0.92 18.75
CA ASP A 32 -23.95 0.21 17.89
C ASP A 32 -23.03 0.23 16.68
N ARG A 33 -23.59 -0.12 15.53
CA ARG A 33 -22.88 -0.22 14.24
C ARG A 33 -22.96 1.07 13.43
N THR A 34 -23.61 2.09 13.97
CA THR A 34 -23.80 3.36 13.27
C THR A 34 -22.53 4.20 13.39
N ILE A 35 -21.91 4.48 12.25
CA ILE A 35 -20.80 5.43 12.16
C ILE A 35 -21.33 6.72 11.53
N SER A 36 -21.01 7.86 12.15
CA SER A 36 -21.33 9.14 11.53
C SER A 36 -20.59 9.28 10.19
N PHE A 37 -21.21 9.96 9.23
CA PHE A 37 -20.61 10.21 7.93
C PHE A 37 -19.21 10.84 8.02
N CYS A 38 -19.01 11.81 8.90
CA CYS A 38 -17.69 12.39 9.18
C CYS A 38 -16.71 11.37 9.77
N GLY A 39 -17.17 10.48 10.66
CA GLY A 39 -16.35 9.41 11.21
C GLY A 39 -15.89 8.40 10.14
N CYS A 40 -16.77 8.08 9.19
CA CYS A 40 -16.51 7.23 8.02
C CYS A 40 -15.41 7.85 7.15
N ILE A 41 -15.57 9.13 6.77
CA ILE A 41 -14.60 9.87 5.94
C ILE A 41 -13.22 9.92 6.60
N VAL A 42 -13.17 10.25 7.89
CA VAL A 42 -11.89 10.35 8.62
C VAL A 42 -11.21 8.97 8.69
N GLN A 43 -11.96 7.90 8.98
CA GLN A 43 -11.41 6.55 9.02
C GLN A 43 -10.88 6.11 7.64
N PHE A 44 -11.64 6.35 6.58
CA PHE A 44 -11.23 6.06 5.21
C PHE A 44 -9.97 6.83 4.82
N TYR A 45 -9.89 8.12 5.18
CA TYR A 45 -8.73 8.97 4.93
C TYR A 45 -7.46 8.41 5.57
N PHE A 46 -7.51 8.11 6.88
CA PHE A 46 -6.36 7.55 7.60
C PHE A 46 -5.96 6.17 7.07
N PHE A 47 -6.94 5.29 6.85
CA PHE A 47 -6.71 3.96 6.30
C PHE A 47 -6.03 4.04 4.93
N GLY A 48 -6.61 4.81 4.01
CA GLY A 48 -6.08 4.93 2.66
C GLY A 48 -4.70 5.57 2.64
N PHE A 49 -4.45 6.57 3.51
CA PHE A 49 -3.17 7.26 3.60
C PHE A 49 -2.07 6.28 4.00
N LEU A 50 -2.31 5.52 5.08
CA LEU A 50 -1.37 4.53 5.57
C LEU A 50 -1.15 3.43 4.53
N ALA A 51 -2.21 2.90 3.93
CA ALA A 51 -2.12 1.84 2.92
C ALA A 51 -1.37 2.29 1.64
N ALA A 52 -1.65 3.49 1.13
CA ALA A 52 -0.97 4.01 -0.05
C ALA A 52 0.53 4.24 0.21
N THR A 53 0.87 4.81 1.38
CA THR A 53 2.27 4.97 1.79
C THR A 53 2.97 3.62 2.00
N GLU A 54 2.29 2.64 2.58
CA GLU A 54 2.79 1.27 2.74
C GLU A 54 3.15 0.63 1.38
N CYS A 55 2.24 0.69 0.40
CA CYS A 55 2.49 0.19 -0.95
C CYS A 55 3.70 0.85 -1.60
N CYS A 56 3.84 2.17 -1.46
CA CYS A 56 5.00 2.91 -2.00
C CYS A 56 6.32 2.49 -1.32
N LEU A 57 6.31 2.29 0.00
CA LEU A 57 7.49 1.84 0.75
C LEU A 57 7.86 0.39 0.38
N LEU A 58 6.87 -0.50 0.23
CA LEU A 58 7.08 -1.86 -0.26
C LEU A 58 7.69 -1.86 -1.67
N ALA A 59 7.19 -1.00 -2.57
CA ALA A 59 7.77 -0.81 -3.89
C ALA A 59 9.23 -0.34 -3.80
N ALA A 60 9.52 0.66 -2.97
CA ALA A 60 10.88 1.16 -2.76
C ALA A 60 11.84 0.10 -2.20
N MET A 61 11.38 -0.74 -1.27
CA MET A 61 12.15 -1.87 -0.74
C MET A 61 12.35 -2.98 -1.77
N SER A 62 11.35 -3.26 -2.62
CA SER A 62 11.49 -4.21 -3.72
C SER A 62 12.51 -3.71 -4.75
N TYR A 63 12.54 -2.40 -5.00
CA TYR A 63 13.51 -1.73 -5.87
C TYR A 63 14.92 -1.77 -5.28
N ASP A 64 15.09 -1.54 -3.97
CA ASP A 64 16.35 -1.69 -3.24
C ASP A 64 16.93 -3.11 -3.44
N ARG A 65 16.12 -4.14 -3.19
CA ARG A 65 16.52 -5.54 -3.38
C ARG A 65 16.84 -5.86 -4.83
N TYR A 66 16.06 -5.35 -5.78
CA TYR A 66 16.32 -5.52 -7.21
C TYR A 66 17.69 -4.93 -7.61
N LEU A 67 17.99 -3.70 -7.19
CA LEU A 67 19.28 -3.07 -7.48
C LEU A 67 20.45 -3.82 -6.83
N ALA A 68 20.29 -4.27 -5.59
CA ALA A 68 21.31 -5.02 -4.87
C ALA A 68 21.68 -6.33 -5.57
N ILE A 69 20.68 -7.04 -6.13
CA ILE A 69 20.88 -8.32 -6.83
C ILE A 69 21.42 -8.10 -8.25
N HIS A 70 20.82 -7.18 -9.01
CA HIS A 70 21.08 -7.05 -10.45
C HIS A 70 22.22 -6.10 -10.82
N LYS A 71 22.55 -5.13 -9.97
CA LYS A 71 23.55 -4.09 -10.25
C LYS A 71 24.47 -3.84 -9.04
N PRO A 72 25.15 -4.86 -8.50
CA PRO A 72 25.94 -4.73 -7.27
C PRO A 72 27.05 -3.67 -7.37
N LEU A 73 27.73 -3.53 -8.52
CA LEU A 73 28.76 -2.50 -8.71
C LEU A 73 28.22 -1.06 -8.72
N HIS A 74 26.97 -0.88 -9.13
CA HIS A 74 26.35 0.46 -9.22
C HIS A 74 25.40 0.73 -8.04
N TYR A 75 25.16 -0.27 -7.18
CA TYR A 75 24.23 -0.18 -6.07
C TYR A 75 24.56 0.97 -5.12
N ALA A 76 25.84 1.15 -4.75
CA ALA A 76 26.25 2.23 -3.85
C ALA A 76 26.06 3.64 -4.47
N ALA A 77 26.08 3.75 -5.81
CA ALA A 77 25.85 5.00 -6.51
C ALA A 77 24.35 5.30 -6.71
N LEU A 78 23.53 4.28 -6.98
CA LEU A 78 22.08 4.44 -7.16
C LEU A 78 21.31 4.50 -5.85
N MET A 79 21.75 3.77 -4.82
CA MET A 79 21.05 3.61 -3.55
C MET A 79 21.89 4.14 -2.41
N ASN A 80 21.75 5.44 -2.15
CA ASN A 80 22.41 6.15 -1.05
C ASN A 80 21.37 6.66 -0.04
N GLY A 81 21.80 7.03 1.18
CA GLY A 81 20.93 7.52 2.24
C GLY A 81 20.04 8.70 1.83
N ARG A 82 20.53 9.60 0.96
CA ARG A 82 19.72 10.70 0.41
C ARG A 82 18.58 10.21 -0.49
N ILE A 83 18.85 9.25 -1.37
CA ILE A 83 17.82 8.66 -2.25
C ILE A 83 16.80 7.91 -1.40
N CYS A 84 17.25 7.16 -0.39
CA CYS A 84 16.37 6.47 0.55
C CYS A 84 15.45 7.44 1.30
N LEU A 85 15.97 8.61 1.70
CA LEU A 85 15.18 9.67 2.34
C LEU A 85 14.18 10.30 1.37
N GLN A 86 14.59 10.55 0.13
CA GLN A 86 13.71 11.07 -0.92
C GLN A 86 12.59 10.08 -1.28
N LEU A 87 12.89 8.79 -1.36
CA LEU A 87 11.90 7.73 -1.59
C LEU A 87 10.91 7.62 -0.43
N ALA A 88 11.39 7.69 0.82
CA ALA A 88 10.52 7.71 1.98
C ALA A 88 9.61 8.94 1.98
N ALA A 89 10.19 10.15 1.85
CA ALA A 89 9.43 11.40 1.79
C ALA A 89 8.42 11.40 0.63
N GLY A 90 8.82 10.92 -0.55
CA GLY A 90 7.94 10.75 -1.70
C GLY A 90 6.80 9.77 -1.44
N SER A 91 7.04 8.68 -0.71
CA SER A 91 6.01 7.70 -0.33
C SER A 91 4.96 8.31 0.61
N TRP A 92 5.41 9.10 1.58
CA TRP A 92 4.54 9.85 2.49
C TRP A 92 3.72 10.92 1.74
N MET A 93 4.37 11.70 0.88
CA MET A 93 3.70 12.73 0.07
C MET A 93 2.70 12.13 -0.93
N ASN A 94 3.06 11.04 -1.61
CA ASN A 94 2.19 10.36 -2.56
C ASN A 94 0.96 9.77 -1.86
N GLY A 95 1.16 9.11 -0.71
CA GLY A 95 0.04 8.60 0.08
C GLY A 95 -0.91 9.71 0.50
N PHE A 96 -0.37 10.83 0.99
CA PHE A 96 -1.17 12.00 1.41
C PHE A 96 -1.94 12.61 0.24
N LEU A 97 -1.29 12.80 -0.91
CA LEU A 97 -1.91 13.41 -2.08
C LEU A 97 -3.01 12.52 -2.65
N THR A 98 -2.72 11.23 -2.85
CA THR A 98 -3.67 10.25 -3.39
C THR A 98 -4.92 10.18 -2.52
N THR A 99 -4.78 10.08 -1.20
CA THR A 99 -5.95 9.99 -0.33
C THR A 99 -6.70 11.29 -0.17
N THR A 100 -6.02 12.43 -0.20
CA THR A 100 -6.68 13.73 -0.22
C THR A 100 -7.51 13.89 -1.49
N ILE A 101 -7.01 13.46 -2.65
CA ILE A 101 -7.76 13.47 -3.92
C ILE A 101 -8.98 12.56 -3.82
N ILE A 102 -8.80 11.29 -3.43
CA ILE A 102 -9.92 10.34 -3.32
C ILE A 102 -10.95 10.83 -2.30
N THR A 103 -10.52 11.39 -1.18
CA THR A 103 -11.42 11.88 -0.12
C THR A 103 -12.16 13.15 -0.55
N CYS A 104 -11.51 14.05 -1.28
CA CYS A 104 -12.14 15.24 -1.86
C CYS A 104 -13.17 14.85 -2.92
N LEU A 105 -12.86 13.86 -3.76
CA LEU A 105 -13.85 13.32 -4.71
C LEU A 105 -15.02 12.68 -3.96
N MET A 106 -14.75 11.90 -2.90
CA MET A 106 -15.78 11.30 -2.06
C MET A 106 -16.67 12.32 -1.38
N SER A 107 -16.14 13.46 -0.92
CA SER A 107 -16.95 14.52 -0.31
C SER A 107 -17.82 15.29 -1.31
N GLN A 108 -17.50 15.22 -2.61
CA GLN A 108 -18.30 15.79 -3.69
C GLN A 108 -19.42 14.87 -4.19
N LEU A 109 -19.48 13.60 -3.75
CA LEU A 109 -20.59 12.70 -4.07
C LEU A 109 -21.86 13.12 -3.34
N TYR A 110 -22.98 13.11 -4.05
CA TYR A 110 -24.31 13.31 -3.49
C TYR A 110 -24.91 11.96 -3.04
N PHE A 111 -25.31 11.87 -1.77
CA PHE A 111 -25.93 10.69 -1.18
C PHE A 111 -27.46 10.83 -1.21
N CYS A 112 -28.17 9.78 -1.64
CA CYS A 112 -29.63 9.80 -1.77
C CYS A 112 -30.39 9.29 -0.54
N GLY A 113 -29.69 8.67 0.41
CA GLY A 113 -30.27 8.08 1.62
C GLY A 113 -30.09 8.95 2.87
N PRO A 114 -30.65 8.54 4.02
CA PRO A 114 -30.33 9.18 5.30
C PRO A 114 -28.81 9.16 5.52
N ASN A 115 -28.26 10.21 6.16
CA ASN A 115 -26.83 10.38 6.45
C ASN A 115 -26.28 9.40 7.50
N GLU A 116 -26.85 8.19 7.57
CA GLU A 116 -26.46 7.10 8.47
C GLU A 116 -26.05 5.89 7.63
N ILE A 117 -24.80 5.47 7.76
CA ILE A 117 -24.25 4.30 7.08
C ILE A 117 -24.28 3.13 8.07
N ASP A 118 -25.07 2.11 7.77
CA ASP A 118 -25.32 0.94 8.63
C ASP A 118 -24.16 -0.10 8.61
N HIS A 119 -22.96 0.31 8.19
CA HIS A 119 -21.79 -0.54 8.05
C HIS A 119 -20.64 -0.12 8.98
N PHE A 120 -20.21 -1.10 9.78
CA PHE A 120 -19.15 -1.06 10.79
C PHE A 120 -17.76 -0.66 10.26
N LEU A 121 -17.49 -0.90 8.98
CA LEU A 121 -16.30 -0.44 8.27
C LEU A 121 -16.78 0.49 7.14
N CYS A 122 -16.15 1.66 7.01
CA CYS A 122 -16.37 2.56 5.89
C CYS A 122 -15.80 1.94 4.61
N ASP A 123 -16.48 0.91 4.08
CA ASP A 123 -16.05 0.22 2.88
C ASP A 123 -16.39 1.06 1.63
N PHE A 124 -15.44 1.13 0.71
CA PHE A 124 -15.58 1.84 -0.56
C PHE A 124 -16.79 1.36 -1.39
N THR A 125 -17.11 0.07 -1.30
CA THR A 125 -18.16 -0.60 -2.08
C THR A 125 -19.60 -0.21 -1.66
N PRO A 126 -19.99 -0.22 -0.37
CA PRO A 126 -21.30 0.26 0.05
C PRO A 126 -21.46 1.79 -0.08
N VAL A 127 -20.40 2.59 0.12
CA VAL A 127 -20.44 4.06 -0.07
C VAL A 127 -20.81 4.42 -1.53
N ILE A 128 -20.22 3.73 -2.49
CA ILE A 128 -20.51 3.88 -3.93
C ILE A 128 -21.90 3.37 -4.32
N LYS A 129 -22.44 2.38 -3.60
CA LYS A 129 -23.80 1.86 -3.86
C LYS A 129 -24.90 2.77 -3.30
N LEU A 130 -24.62 3.54 -2.23
CA LEU A 130 -25.57 4.50 -1.64
C LEU A 130 -25.56 5.87 -2.32
N SER A 131 -24.50 6.22 -3.05
CA SER A 131 -24.43 7.50 -3.77
C SER A 131 -25.34 7.50 -4.99
N CYS A 132 -26.15 8.54 -5.13
CA CYS A 132 -26.98 8.78 -6.32
C CYS A 132 -26.23 9.51 -7.44
N SER A 133 -25.04 10.04 -7.13
CA SER A 133 -24.18 10.71 -8.10
C SER A 133 -23.36 9.70 -8.90
N ASP A 134 -22.88 10.10 -10.08
CA ASP A 134 -22.05 9.25 -10.93
C ASP A 134 -20.70 8.95 -10.23
N THR A 135 -20.48 7.68 -9.91
CA THR A 135 -19.27 7.19 -9.21
C THR A 135 -18.14 6.82 -10.17
N SER A 136 -18.34 7.02 -11.47
CA SER A 136 -17.37 6.70 -12.53
C SER A 136 -15.99 7.31 -12.27
N LEU A 137 -15.92 8.60 -11.90
CA LEU A 137 -14.67 9.33 -11.67
C LEU A 137 -13.88 8.78 -10.47
N ILE A 138 -14.55 8.49 -9.35
CA ILE A 138 -13.91 7.93 -8.15
C ILE A 138 -13.41 6.52 -8.40
N LYS A 139 -14.22 5.67 -9.05
CA LYS A 139 -13.80 4.32 -9.44
C LYS A 139 -12.58 4.37 -10.34
N LEU A 140 -12.58 5.24 -11.34
CA LEU A 140 -11.49 5.39 -12.28
C LEU A 140 -10.23 5.91 -11.60
N ALA A 141 -10.35 6.92 -10.74
CA ALA A 141 -9.23 7.42 -9.93
C ALA A 141 -8.64 6.32 -9.03
N THR A 142 -9.48 5.60 -8.29
CA THR A 142 -9.01 4.48 -7.44
C THR A 142 -8.31 3.41 -8.26
N ILE A 143 -8.87 2.99 -9.40
CA ILE A 143 -8.23 2.00 -10.28
C ILE A 143 -6.87 2.50 -10.77
N ILE A 144 -6.77 3.77 -11.18
CA ILE A 144 -5.51 4.36 -11.65
C ILE A 144 -4.48 4.36 -10.53
N PHE A 145 -4.79 4.90 -9.36
CA PHE A 145 -3.85 4.98 -8.24
C PHE A 145 -3.43 3.58 -7.77
N SER A 146 -4.38 2.66 -7.57
CA SER A 146 -4.06 1.28 -7.20
C SER A 146 -3.19 0.58 -8.24
N SER A 147 -3.40 0.85 -9.54
CA SER A 147 -2.56 0.30 -10.60
C SER A 147 -1.14 0.88 -10.57
N ILE A 148 -1.02 2.20 -10.35
CA ILE A 148 0.28 2.89 -10.23
C ILE A 148 1.09 2.33 -9.06
N ASP A 149 0.45 2.00 -7.94
CA ASP A 149 1.14 1.48 -6.76
C ASP A 149 1.47 -0.03 -6.88
N THR A 150 0.56 -0.81 -7.48
CA THR A 150 0.68 -2.27 -7.54
C THR A 150 1.55 -2.75 -8.69
N LEU A 151 1.41 -2.17 -9.88
CA LEU A 151 2.11 -2.64 -11.09
C LEU A 151 3.64 -2.60 -10.95
N PRO A 152 4.28 -1.52 -10.43
CA PRO A 152 5.73 -1.48 -10.27
C PRO A 152 6.22 -2.58 -9.34
N THR A 153 5.56 -2.76 -8.20
CA THR A 153 5.89 -3.80 -7.21
C THR A 153 5.77 -5.20 -7.82
N PHE A 154 4.70 -5.45 -8.58
CA PHE A 154 4.48 -6.71 -9.26
C PHE A 154 5.56 -6.98 -10.32
N LEU A 155 5.87 -6.00 -11.17
CA LEU A 155 6.89 -6.11 -12.21
C LEU A 155 8.29 -6.33 -11.61
N LEU A 156 8.64 -5.59 -10.55
CA LEU A 156 9.93 -5.75 -9.85
C LEU A 156 10.05 -7.14 -9.22
N THR A 157 8.98 -7.63 -8.61
CA THR A 157 8.93 -8.96 -8.02
C THR A 157 9.09 -10.02 -9.10
N LEU A 158 8.32 -9.94 -10.19
CA LEU A 158 8.40 -10.89 -11.30
C LEU A 158 9.80 -10.89 -11.94
N ALA A 159 10.38 -9.72 -12.20
CA ALA A 159 11.72 -9.60 -12.75
C ALA A 159 12.78 -10.24 -11.83
N SER A 160 12.65 -10.03 -10.52
CA SER A 160 13.54 -10.62 -9.52
C SER A 160 13.45 -12.15 -9.54
N TYR A 161 12.22 -12.71 -9.53
CA TYR A 161 12.01 -14.17 -9.60
C TYR A 161 12.51 -14.78 -10.89
N VAL A 162 12.22 -14.17 -12.05
CA VAL A 162 12.71 -14.63 -13.36
C VAL A 162 14.23 -14.69 -13.37
N CYS A 163 14.90 -13.70 -12.77
CA CYS A 163 16.35 -13.69 -12.70
C CYS A 163 16.91 -14.73 -11.73
N ILE A 164 16.32 -14.89 -10.54
CA ILE A 164 16.68 -15.95 -9.60
C ILE A 164 16.59 -17.32 -10.29
N VAL A 165 15.46 -17.61 -10.93
CA VAL A 165 15.24 -18.86 -11.68
C VAL A 165 16.26 -19.01 -12.82
N SER A 166 16.52 -17.94 -13.59
CA SER A 166 17.52 -17.96 -14.67
C SER A 166 18.93 -18.24 -14.14
N THR A 167 19.27 -17.69 -12.97
CA THR A 167 20.57 -17.89 -12.34
C THR A 167 20.70 -19.33 -11.84
N ILE A 168 19.66 -19.88 -11.22
CA ILE A 168 19.59 -21.29 -10.79
C ILE A 168 19.71 -22.24 -11.98
N LEU A 169 19.06 -21.94 -13.11
CA LEU A 169 19.14 -22.74 -14.34
C LEU A 169 20.53 -22.72 -14.98
N LYS A 170 21.27 -21.62 -14.83
CA LYS A 170 22.64 -21.47 -15.34
C LYS A 170 23.71 -22.16 -14.48
N ILE A 171 23.38 -22.63 -13.27
CA ILE A 171 24.33 -23.37 -12.43
C ILE A 171 24.48 -24.80 -12.99
N PRO A 172 25.67 -25.19 -13.49
CA PRO A 172 25.88 -26.51 -14.10
C PRO A 172 25.99 -27.65 -13.06
N SER A 173 26.11 -27.34 -11.77
CA SER A 173 26.26 -28.30 -10.67
C SER A 173 24.90 -28.60 -9.99
N THR A 174 24.52 -29.88 -9.96
CA THR A 174 23.33 -30.38 -9.23
C THR A 174 23.38 -30.06 -7.73
N THR A 175 24.57 -30.10 -7.12
CA THR A 175 24.80 -29.77 -5.70
C THR A 175 24.61 -28.28 -5.42
N GLY A 176 25.07 -27.38 -6.31
CA GLY A 176 24.86 -25.94 -6.19
C GLY A 176 23.38 -25.55 -6.36
N ARG A 177 22.67 -26.26 -7.25
CA ARG A 177 21.24 -26.09 -7.50
C ARG A 177 20.39 -26.51 -6.30
N GLN A 178 20.70 -27.66 -5.69
CA GLN A 178 20.01 -28.17 -4.49
C GLN A 178 20.20 -27.24 -3.28
N LYS A 179 21.41 -26.70 -3.09
CA LYS A 179 21.71 -25.75 -2.00
C LYS A 179 20.98 -24.41 -2.16
N ALA A 180 20.75 -23.92 -3.38
CA ALA A 180 19.98 -22.70 -3.64
C ALA A 180 18.47 -22.88 -3.44
N PHE A 181 17.92 -24.06 -3.77
CA PHE A 181 16.52 -24.38 -3.48
C PHE A 181 16.25 -24.55 -1.97
N SER A 182 17.23 -25.02 -1.18
CA SER A 182 17.10 -25.16 0.27
C SER A 182 17.09 -23.83 1.05
N THR A 183 17.57 -22.73 0.47
CA THR A 183 17.59 -21.41 1.13
C THR A 183 16.36 -20.55 0.82
N CYS A 184 15.56 -20.95 -0.18
CA CYS A 184 14.31 -20.27 -0.59
C CYS A 184 13.04 -21.00 -0.11
N GLY A 185 13.18 -22.10 0.63
CA GLY A 185 12.09 -22.83 1.28
C GLY A 185 11.93 -22.45 2.74
#